data_AF-A0A3A4ZTY7-F1
#
_entry.id   AF-A0A3A4ZTY7-F1
#
_cell.length_a   1.000
_cell.length_b   1.000
_cell.length_c   1.000
_cell.angle_alpha   90.00
_cell.angle_beta   90.00
_cell.angle_gamma   90.00
#
_symmetry.space_group_name_H-M   'P 1'
#
loop_
_entity.id
_entity.type
_entity.pdbx_description
1 polymer ?
#
loop_
_entity_poly.entity_id
_entity_poly.type
_entity_poly.pdbx_seq_one_letter_code
_entity_poly.pdbx_strand_id
1 'polypeptide(L)'
;MGKRRQVESAMCIFELNIGKVIRLPESVRAKVMMLYSRKENKREFRVLERSLPCDVKRQIVSWLEKNTVPDDILWELKSNRMNADMF
;
A
#
# COMPACT_ATOMS: atom_id res chain seq x y z
N MET A 1 20.17 -19.39 8.41
CA MET A 1 19.39 -18.61 7.42
C MET A 1 17.91 -18.78 7.74
N GLY A 2 17.27 -17.79 8.36
CA GLY A 2 15.87 -17.89 8.77
C GLY A 2 14.96 -17.93 7.56
N LYS A 3 14.16 -18.99 7.40
CA LYS A 3 13.11 -19.06 6.38
C LYS A 3 12.20 -17.84 6.53
N ARG A 4 12.00 -17.06 5.46
CA ARG A 4 10.98 -15.99 5.41
C ARG A 4 9.66 -16.63 5.85
N ARG A 5 9.12 -16.19 6.99
CA ARG A 5 7.81 -16.65 7.45
C ARG A 5 6.81 -16.11 6.42
N GLN A 6 6.23 -17.00 5.61
CA GLN A 6 5.19 -16.62 4.67
C GLN A 6 4.01 -16.11 5.47
N VAL A 7 3.55 -14.90 5.14
CA VAL A 7 2.41 -14.30 5.83
C VAL A 7 1.15 -14.99 5.31
N GLU A 8 0.37 -15.59 6.23
CA GLU A 8 -0.89 -16.26 5.88
C GLU A 8 -2.06 -15.28 5.81
N SER A 9 -2.05 -14.27 6.67
CA SER A 9 -2.98 -13.15 6.61
C SER A 9 -2.38 -11.92 7.28
N ALA A 10 -2.75 -10.73 6.82
CA ALA A 10 -2.35 -9.47 7.42
C ALA A 10 -3.42 -8.40 7.22
N MET A 11 -3.56 -7.56 8.24
CA MET A 11 -4.28 -6.30 8.16
C MET A 11 -3.33 -5.23 8.68
N CYS A 12 -3.01 -4.24 7.85
CA CYS A 12 -2.18 -3.13 8.28
C CYS A 12 -2.72 -1.81 7.74
N ILE A 13 -2.48 -0.75 8.51
CA ILE A 13 -2.74 0.62 8.10
C ILE A 13 -1.40 1.34 8.08
N PHE A 14 -1.10 2.00 6.97
CA PHE A 14 0.15 2.74 6.80
C PHE A 14 -0.08 4.07 6.12
N GLU A 15 0.83 5.02 6.37
CA GLU A 15 0.88 6.28 5.64
C GLU A 15 1.65 6.06 4.33
N LEU A 16 1.00 6.31 3.20
CA LEU A 16 1.59 6.30 1.87
C LEU A 16 1.92 7.72 1.45
N ASN A 17 3.17 7.98 1.09
CA ASN A 17 3.55 9.18 0.33
C ASN A 17 3.67 8.81 -1.15
N ILE A 18 2.90 9.48 -2.00
CA ILE A 18 2.79 9.14 -3.42
C ILE A 18 2.47 10.38 -4.27
N GLY A 19 3.21 10.57 -5.35
CA GLY A 19 2.96 11.70 -6.25
C GLY A 19 3.50 11.46 -7.65
N LYS A 20 4.82 11.28 -7.75
CA LYS A 20 5.53 11.15 -9.03
C LYS A 20 5.04 9.95 -9.83
N VAL A 21 4.87 8.81 -9.17
CA VAL A 21 4.50 7.54 -9.84
C VAL A 21 3.07 7.54 -10.41
N ILE A 22 2.21 8.44 -9.93
CA ILE A 22 0.85 8.65 -10.44
C ILE A 22 0.69 10.04 -11.11
N ARG A 23 1.81 10.72 -11.40
CA ARG A 23 1.86 12.01 -12.11
C ARG A 23 1.00 13.12 -11.46
N LEU A 24 0.94 13.16 -10.13
CA LEU A 24 0.33 14.28 -9.42
C LEU A 24 1.23 15.51 -9.47
N PRO A 25 0.66 16.73 -9.45
CA PRO A 25 1.42 17.97 -9.40
C PRO A 25 2.24 18.11 -8.10
N GLU A 26 1.73 17.56 -7.00
CA GLU A 26 2.40 17.50 -5.70
C GLU A 26 2.20 16.12 -5.08
N SER A 27 3.20 15.62 -4.35
CA SER A 27 3.08 14.36 -3.63
C SER A 27 2.09 14.49 -2.47
N VAL A 28 1.18 13.53 -2.36
CA VAL A 28 0.17 13.50 -1.31
C VAL A 28 0.51 12.45 -0.28
N ARG A 29 0.14 12.71 0.97
CA ARG A 29 0.16 11.71 2.04
C ARG A 29 -1.25 11.16 2.23
N ALA A 30 -1.39 9.84 2.16
CA ALA A 30 -2.66 9.14 2.30
C ALA A 30 -2.53 7.99 3.30
N LYS A 31 -3.50 7.84 4.21
CA LYS A 31 -3.62 6.60 4.99
C LYS A 31 -4.24 5.50 4.12
N VAL A 32 -3.58 4.36 4.06
CA VAL A 32 -4.01 3.20 3.29
C VAL A 32 -4.14 2.01 4.22
N MET A 33 -5.27 1.33 4.11
CA MET A 33 -5.47 0.01 4.73
C MET A 33 -5.21 -1.07 3.69
N MET A 34 -4.39 -2.04 4.03
CA MET A 34 -4.22 -3.28 3.27
C MET A 34 -4.84 -4.43 4.07
N LEU A 35 -5.62 -5.24 3.38
CA LEU A 35 -6.08 -6.54 3.83
C LEU A 35 -5.50 -7.60 2.90
N TYR A 36 -4.84 -8.59 3.50
CA TYR A 36 -4.27 -9.72 2.80
C TYR A 36 -4.69 -11.02 3.49
N SER A 37 -5.15 -11.99 2.70
CA SER A 37 -5.44 -13.34 3.14
C SER A 37 -4.98 -14.30 2.04
N ARG A 38 -3.94 -15.08 2.34
CA ARG A 38 -3.42 -16.08 1.42
C ARG A 38 -4.43 -17.20 1.19
N LYS A 39 -5.10 -17.64 2.26
CA LYS A 39 -6.13 -18.69 2.22
C LYS A 39 -7.27 -18.35 1.26
N GLU A 40 -7.68 -17.09 1.23
CA GLU A 40 -8.75 -16.60 0.35
C GLU A 40 -8.21 -16.02 -0.96
N ASN A 41 -6.89 -16.04 -1.18
CA ASN A 41 -6.19 -15.34 -2.25
C ASN A 41 -6.67 -13.87 -2.39
N LYS A 42 -6.97 -13.24 -1.26
CA LYS A 42 -7.57 -11.91 -1.20
C LYS A 42 -6.50 -10.89 -0.88
N ARG A 43 -6.43 -9.86 -1.70
CA ARG A 43 -5.60 -8.66 -1.47
C ARG A 43 -6.46 -7.45 -1.79
N GLU A 44 -6.65 -6.59 -0.80
CA GLU A 44 -7.53 -5.43 -0.92
C GLU A 44 -6.85 -4.21 -0.31
N PHE A 45 -6.83 -3.12 -1.08
CA PHE A 45 -6.33 -1.84 -0.64
C PHE A 45 -7.47 -0.83 -0.54
N ARG A 46 -7.53 -0.08 0.55
CA ARG A 46 -8.49 1.00 0.72
C ARG A 46 -7.79 2.27 1.17
N VAL A 47 -7.95 3.33 0.40
CA VAL A 47 -7.52 4.67 0.82
C VAL A 47 -8.54 5.20 1.82
N LEU A 48 -8.09 5.47 3.05
CA LEU A 48 -8.94 5.92 4.15
C LEU A 48 -9.24 7.43 4.08
N GLU A 49 -8.44 8.19 3.33
CA GLU A 49 -8.62 9.63 3.27
C GLU A 49 -9.82 10.07 2.44
N ARG A 50 -10.70 10.86 3.06
CA ARG A 50 -11.91 11.38 2.42
C ARG A 50 -11.61 12.57 1.51
N SER A 51 -10.61 13.39 1.85
CA SER A 51 -10.24 14.63 1.15
C SER A 51 -9.66 14.42 -0.25
N LEU A 52 -9.10 13.24 -0.53
CA LEU A 52 -8.56 12.95 -1.85
C LEU A 52 -9.69 12.77 -2.88
N PRO A 53 -9.53 13.25 -4.13
CA PRO A 53 -10.46 12.94 -5.21
C PRO A 53 -10.57 11.44 -5.46
N CYS A 54 -11.75 10.97 -5.89
CA CYS A 54 -11.97 9.55 -6.19
C CYS A 54 -11.00 9.02 -7.26
N ASP A 55 -10.64 9.85 -8.24
CA ASP A 55 -9.68 9.48 -9.29
C ASP A 55 -8.29 9.23 -8.73
N VAL A 56 -7.84 10.08 -7.81
CA VAL A 56 -6.55 9.93 -7.13
C VAL A 56 -6.55 8.65 -6.30
N LYS A 57 -7.63 8.37 -5.55
CA LYS A 57 -7.75 7.12 -4.77
C LYS A 57 -7.66 5.89 -5.67
N ARG A 58 -8.32 5.91 -6.84
CA ARG A 58 -8.26 4.81 -7.81
C ARG A 58 -6.85 4.62 -8.36
N GLN A 59 -6.14 5.70 -8.68
CA GLN A 59 -4.75 5.61 -9.15
C GLN A 59 -3.81 5.06 -8.08
N ILE A 60 -3.97 5.49 -6.81
CA ILE A 60 -3.21 4.97 -5.67
C ILE A 60 -3.43 3.46 -5.53
N VAL A 61 -4.68 3.00 -5.50
CA VAL A 61 -5.02 1.57 -5.37
C VAL A 61 -4.46 0.77 -6.55
N SER A 62 -4.65 1.25 -7.78
CA SER A 62 -4.11 0.57 -8.97
C SER A 62 -2.59 0.46 -8.95
N TRP A 63 -1.89 1.49 -8.45
CA TRP A 63 -0.43 1.44 -8.31
C TRP A 63 0.00 0.42 -7.25
N LEU A 64 -0.67 0.39 -6.09
CA LEU A 64 -0.38 -0.59 -5.03
C LEU A 64 -0.60 -2.02 -5.52
N GLU A 65 -1.71 -2.31 -6.19
CA GLU A 65 -2.00 -3.65 -6.70
C GLU A 65 -0.98 -4.16 -7.73
N LYS A 66 -0.44 -3.26 -8.55
CA LYS A 66 0.53 -3.61 -9.61
C LYS A 66 1.97 -3.73 -9.10
N ASN A 67 2.35 -2.90 -8.13
CA ASN A 67 3.77 -2.72 -7.78
C ASN A 67 4.13 -3.30 -6.41
N THR A 68 3.16 -3.74 -5.60
CA THR A 68 3.45 -4.23 -4.25
C THR A 68 3.09 -5.69 -4.05
N VAL A 69 3.99 -6.45 -3.43
CA VAL A 69 3.71 -7.79 -2.88
C VAL A 69 3.44 -7.66 -1.38
N PRO A 70 2.46 -8.38 -0.81
CA PRO A 70 2.13 -8.27 0.62
C PRO A 70 3.32 -8.47 1.56
N ASP A 71 4.19 -9.42 1.25
CA ASP A 71 5.40 -9.70 2.04
C ASP A 71 6.38 -8.51 2.03
N ASP A 72 6.52 -7.82 0.89
CA ASP A 72 7.40 -6.65 0.76
C ASP A 72 6.86 -5.46 1.55
N ILE A 73 5.54 -5.21 1.48
CA ILE A 73 4.91 -4.16 2.29
C ILE A 73 5.16 -4.44 3.77
N LEU A 74 4.84 -5.65 4.25
CA LEU A 74 4.95 -5.96 5.67
C LEU A 74 6.41 -5.92 6.17
N TRP A 75 7.37 -6.18 5.29
CA TRP A 75 8.79 -6.09 5.62
C TRP A 75 9.34 -4.66 5.59
N GLU A 76 8.88 -3.85 4.64
CA GLU A 76 9.34 -2.48 4.44
C GLU A 76 8.63 -1.44 5.31
N LEU A 77 7.53 -1.81 5.98
CA LEU A 77 6.85 -0.98 6.97
C LEU A 77 7.69 -0.79 8.25
N LYS A 78 8.87 -0.21 8.12
CA LYS A 78 9.61 0.41 9.24
C LYS A 78 8.85 1.68 9.61
N SER A 79 8.08 1.61 10.70
CA SER A 79 7.29 2.73 11.26
C SER A 79 5.95 3.03 10.56
N ASN A 80 5.30 2.05 9.93
CA ASN A 80 3.98 2.21 9.29
C ASN A 80 3.94 3.30 8.20
N ARG A 81 5.06 3.52 7.51
CA ARG A 81 5.20 4.51 6.44
C ARG A 81 5.76 3.85 5.20
N MET A 82 5.21 4.22 4.05
CA MET A 82 5.64 3.76 2.73
C MET A 82 5.79 4.97 1.81
N ASN A 83 6.87 5.03 1.03
CA ASN A 83 7.07 6.07 0.04
C ASN A 83 7.06 5.45 -1.36
N ALA A 84 5.95 5.58 -2.07
CA ALA A 84 5.76 5.04 -3.42
C ALA A 84 6.72 5.64 -4.44
N ASP A 85 7.14 6.89 -4.25
CA ASP A 85 8.06 7.56 -5.17
C ASP A 85 9.51 7.05 -5.02
N MET A 86 9.79 6.22 -4.01
CA MET A 86 11.11 5.64 -3.71
C MET A 86 11.08 4.10 -3.70
N PHE A 87 9.93 3.49 -4.05
CA PHE A 87 9.68 2.05 -4.03
C PHE A 87 10.13 1.40 -5.34
#